data_AF-A0A6M3XSH7-F1
#
_entry.id   AF-A0A6M3XSH7-F1
#
_cell.length_a   1.000
_cell.length_b   1.000
_cell.length_c   1.000
_cell.angle_alpha   90.00
_cell.angle_beta   90.00
_cell.angle_gamma   90.00
#
_symmetry.space_group_name_H-M   'P 1'
#
loop_
_entity.id
_entity.type
_entity.pdbx_description
1 polymer ?
#
loop_
_entity_poly.entity_id
_entity_poly.type
_entity_poly.pdbx_seq_one_letter_code
_entity_poly.pdbx_strand_id
1 'polypeptide(L)'
;MTTEKGGRPLKFNSPEELQSKIDSYFDYCDTTIIKRVINKNSETISEISKPYSITGLADYLDTNRQTLVNYEEKEEFFDTIKKAKAKIEANYEERALINENNAVISIFTLKNNFNWKDRQELDMTTKDKEINMNDDQIKTIIDRAIKDSKSQSK
;
A
#
# COMPACT_ATOMS: atom_id res chain seq x y z
N MET A 1 -3.62 -22.16 -35.53
CA MET A 1 -3.81 -22.72 -34.18
C MET A 1 -2.86 -21.98 -33.25
N THR A 2 -3.31 -20.89 -32.63
CA THR A 2 -2.52 -20.12 -31.67
C THR A 2 -2.67 -20.76 -30.30
N THR A 3 -1.55 -21.18 -29.73
CA THR A 3 -1.48 -21.82 -28.41
C THR A 3 -1.71 -20.76 -27.33
N GLU A 4 -2.94 -20.63 -26.85
CA GLU A 4 -3.29 -19.82 -25.67
C GLU A 4 -2.61 -20.46 -24.45
N LYS A 5 -1.49 -19.88 -23.99
CA LYS A 5 -0.82 -20.32 -22.75
C LYS A 5 -1.80 -20.16 -21.59
N GLY A 6 -2.23 -21.30 -21.03
CA GLY A 6 -3.29 -21.40 -20.03
C GLY A 6 -3.09 -20.44 -18.85
N GLY A 7 -3.92 -19.41 -18.80
CA GLY A 7 -4.13 -18.53 -17.66
C GLY A 7 -5.63 -18.30 -17.46
N ARG A 8 -6.05 -17.95 -16.24
CA ARG A 8 -7.42 -17.50 -16.01
C ARG A 8 -7.70 -16.32 -16.95
N PRO A 9 -8.84 -16.32 -17.68
CA PRO A 9 -9.22 -15.19 -18.51
C PRO A 9 -9.23 -13.88 -17.73
N LEU A 10 -8.91 -12.78 -18.40
CA LEU A 10 -9.05 -11.44 -17.83
C LEU A 10 -10.52 -11.21 -17.45
N LYS A 11 -10.75 -10.55 -16.31
CA LYS A 11 -12.10 -10.17 -15.87
C LYS A 11 -12.65 -8.98 -16.65
N PHE A 12 -11.78 -8.06 -17.08
CA PHE A 12 -12.15 -6.87 -17.85
C PHE A 12 -11.51 -6.96 -19.23
N ASN A 13 -12.27 -6.60 -20.27
CA ASN A 13 -11.85 -6.78 -21.66
C ASN A 13 -11.07 -5.59 -22.21
N SER A 14 -11.21 -4.42 -21.58
CA SER A 14 -10.48 -3.22 -21.97
C SER A 14 -10.18 -2.28 -20.80
N PRO A 15 -9.16 -1.42 -20.93
CA PRO A 15 -8.84 -0.41 -19.91
C PRO A 15 -9.99 0.57 -19.67
N GLU A 16 -10.77 0.89 -20.71
CA GLU A 16 -11.93 1.77 -20.63
C GLU A 16 -13.07 1.15 -19.82
N GLU A 17 -13.33 -0.16 -20.00
CA GLU A 17 -14.31 -0.89 -19.20
C GLU A 17 -13.92 -0.86 -17.72
N LEU A 18 -12.64 -1.12 -17.43
CA LEU A 18 -12.11 -1.08 -16.08
C LEU A 18 -12.17 0.32 -15.47
N GLN A 19 -11.76 1.35 -16.23
CA GLN A 19 -11.79 2.75 -15.80
C GLN A 19 -13.22 3.18 -15.42
N SER A 20 -14.22 2.85 -16.25
CA SER A 20 -15.62 3.19 -15.98
C SER A 20 -16.12 2.58 -14.66
N LYS A 21 -15.73 1.33 -14.35
CA LYS A 21 -16.12 0.69 -13.08
C LYS A 21 -15.34 1.24 -11.88
N ILE A 22 -14.08 1.61 -12.07
CA ILE A 22 -13.28 2.31 -11.06
C ILE A 22 -13.90 3.67 -10.73
N ASP A 23 -14.32 4.43 -11.75
CA ASP A 23 -14.98 5.72 -11.54
C ASP A 23 -16.30 5.54 -10.78
N SER A 24 -17.09 4.53 -11.16
CA SER A 24 -18.31 4.16 -10.45
C SER A 24 -18.06 3.79 -8.97
N TYR A 25 -16.92 3.16 -8.65
CA TYR A 25 -16.53 2.88 -7.26
C TYR A 25 -16.27 4.17 -6.48
N PHE A 26 -15.57 5.13 -7.08
CA PHE A 26 -15.30 6.41 -6.43
C PHE A 26 -16.58 7.22 -6.22
N ASP A 27 -17.45 7.28 -7.22
CA ASP A 27 -18.76 7.93 -7.10
C ASP A 27 -19.62 7.27 -6.00
N TYR A 28 -19.61 5.94 -5.93
CA TYR A 28 -20.26 5.20 -4.84
C TYR A 28 -19.69 5.60 -3.48
N CYS A 29 -18.37 5.73 -3.36
CA CYS A 29 -17.75 6.13 -2.09
C CYS A 29 -18.11 7.58 -1.71
N ASP A 30 -18.09 8.50 -2.67
CA ASP A 30 -18.36 9.92 -2.47
C ASP A 30 -19.81 10.17 -2.05
N THR A 31 -20.74 9.40 -2.62
CA THR A 31 -22.18 9.52 -2.32
C THR A 31 -22.62 8.74 -1.08
N THR A 32 -21.79 7.84 -0.55
CA THR A 32 -22.12 7.03 0.63
C THR A 32 -21.65 7.72 1.91
N ILE A 33 -22.58 8.32 2.67
CA ILE A 33 -22.30 8.92 3.98
C ILE A 33 -22.26 7.85 5.07
N ILE A 34 -21.13 7.74 5.77
CA ILE A 34 -20.93 6.73 6.82
C ILE A 34 -21.03 7.31 8.24
N LYS A 35 -20.82 8.62 8.40
CA LYS A 35 -20.89 9.28 9.70
C LYS A 35 -21.34 10.72 9.53
N ARG A 36 -22.23 11.17 10.42
CA ARG A 36 -22.64 12.56 10.56
C ARG A 36 -22.07 13.12 11.85
N VAL A 37 -21.45 14.28 11.77
CA VAL A 37 -21.00 15.04 12.94
C VAL A 37 -22.08 16.08 13.23
N ILE A 38 -22.65 16.02 14.42
CA ILE A 38 -23.70 16.92 14.87
C ILE A 38 -23.17 17.83 15.99
N ASN A 39 -23.65 19.08 16.03
CA ASN A 39 -23.38 19.99 17.14
C ASN A 39 -24.35 19.74 18.32
N LYS A 40 -24.16 20.50 19.41
CA LYS A 40 -25.03 20.47 20.60
C LYS A 40 -26.51 20.80 20.34
N ASN A 41 -26.81 21.44 19.21
CA ASN A 41 -28.17 21.79 18.79
C ASN A 41 -28.79 20.73 17.86
N SER A 42 -28.14 19.58 17.68
CA SER A 42 -28.53 18.51 16.75
C SER A 42 -28.48 18.91 15.26
N GLU A 43 -27.73 19.94 14.91
CA GLU A 43 -27.51 20.34 13.52
C GLU A 43 -26.29 19.60 12.96
N THR A 44 -26.42 19.06 11.74
CA THR A 44 -25.29 18.44 11.02
C THR A 44 -24.28 19.53 10.65
N ILE A 45 -23.05 19.38 11.12
CA ILE A 45 -21.94 20.29 10.81
C ILE A 45 -20.94 19.67 9.82
N SER A 46 -20.96 18.35 9.67
CA SER A 46 -20.14 17.65 8.66
C SER A 46 -20.72 16.27 8.38
N GLU A 47 -20.56 15.81 7.14
CA GLU A 47 -20.85 14.45 6.70
C GLU A 47 -19.56 13.83 6.18
N ILE A 48 -19.23 12.66 6.73
CA ILE A 48 -18.03 11.90 6.35
C ILE A 48 -18.49 10.81 5.39
N SER A 49 -18.01 10.90 4.15
CA SER A 49 -18.25 9.89 3.12
C SER A 49 -17.36 8.66 3.31
N LYS A 50 -17.71 7.56 2.65
CA LYS A 50 -16.97 6.30 2.69
C LYS A 50 -15.53 6.53 2.18
N PRO A 51 -14.50 6.05 2.91
CA PRO A 51 -13.12 6.20 2.46
C PRO A 51 -12.83 5.29 1.26
N TYR A 52 -11.87 5.69 0.44
CA TYR A 52 -11.39 4.85 -0.65
C TYR A 52 -10.38 3.83 -0.12
N SER A 53 -10.35 2.62 -0.68
CA SER A 53 -9.34 1.63 -0.34
C SER A 53 -9.13 0.65 -1.48
N ILE A 54 -7.92 0.06 -1.58
CA ILE A 54 -7.64 -0.94 -2.61
C ILE A 54 -8.53 -2.18 -2.44
N THR A 55 -8.78 -2.60 -1.21
CA THR A 55 -9.66 -3.73 -0.92
C THR A 55 -11.12 -3.40 -1.18
N GLY A 56 -11.56 -2.17 -0.87
CA GLY A 56 -12.91 -1.72 -1.22
C GLY A 56 -13.14 -1.63 -2.72
N LEU A 57 -12.14 -1.17 -3.48
CA LEU A 57 -12.19 -1.18 -4.94
C LEU A 57 -12.26 -2.62 -5.47
N ALA A 58 -11.41 -3.52 -4.96
CA ALA A 58 -11.42 -4.92 -5.39
C ALA A 58 -12.77 -5.59 -5.12
N ASP A 59 -13.34 -5.37 -3.94
CA ASP A 59 -14.66 -5.88 -3.54
C ASP A 59 -15.77 -5.34 -4.46
N TYR A 60 -15.79 -4.02 -4.72
CA TYR A 60 -16.76 -3.41 -5.63
C TYR A 60 -16.67 -3.95 -7.06
N LEU A 61 -15.45 -4.25 -7.52
CA LEU A 61 -15.18 -4.86 -8.81
C LEU A 61 -15.42 -6.39 -8.84
N ASP A 62 -15.92 -6.97 -7.74
CA ASP A 62 -16.13 -8.41 -7.53
C ASP A 62 -14.84 -9.22 -7.81
N THR A 63 -13.71 -8.70 -7.34
CA THR A 63 -12.41 -9.34 -7.51
C THR A 63 -11.63 -9.30 -6.21
N ASN A 64 -10.33 -9.59 -6.27
CA ASN A 64 -9.45 -9.51 -5.11
C ASN A 64 -8.28 -8.56 -5.40
N ARG A 65 -7.58 -8.14 -4.34
CA ARG A 65 -6.42 -7.25 -4.43
C ARG A 65 -5.34 -7.79 -5.37
N GLN A 66 -5.12 -9.11 -5.40
CA GLN A 66 -4.09 -9.72 -6.25
C GLN A 66 -4.41 -9.53 -7.73
N THR A 67 -5.69 -9.58 -8.14
CA THR A 67 -6.09 -9.26 -9.51
C THR A 67 -5.68 -7.84 -9.90
N LEU A 68 -5.93 -6.85 -9.02
CA LEU A 68 -5.56 -5.46 -9.29
C LEU A 68 -4.03 -5.29 -9.41
N VAL A 69 -3.26 -6.00 -8.58
CA VAL A 69 -1.79 -6.04 -8.69
C VAL A 69 -1.36 -6.67 -10.02
N ASN A 70 -1.95 -7.79 -10.42
CA ASN A 70 -1.62 -8.44 -11.68
C ASN A 70 -1.96 -7.56 -12.90
N TYR A 71 -2.96 -6.69 -12.78
CA TYR A 71 -3.35 -5.74 -13.82
C TYR A 71 -2.39 -4.56 -13.89
N GLU A 72 -1.87 -4.12 -12.75
CA GLU A 72 -0.80 -3.12 -12.72
C GLU A 72 0.46 -3.58 -13.46
N GLU A 73 0.73 -4.89 -13.55
CA GLU A 73 1.87 -5.45 -14.30
C GLU A 73 1.58 -5.62 -15.81
N LYS A 74 0.36 -5.34 -16.26
CA LYS A 74 -0.03 -5.45 -17.68
C LYS A 74 -0.01 -4.08 -18.32
N GLU A 75 0.77 -3.91 -19.38
CA GLU A 75 0.93 -2.64 -20.11
C GLU A 75 -0.42 -2.00 -20.47
N GLU A 76 -1.39 -2.80 -20.91
CA GLU A 76 -2.73 -2.31 -21.27
C GLU A 76 -3.50 -1.69 -20.08
N PHE A 77 -3.35 -2.22 -18.87
CA PHE A 77 -4.10 -1.78 -17.67
C PHE A 77 -3.25 -0.95 -16.69
N PHE A 78 -1.94 -0.84 -16.93
CA PHE A 78 -0.97 -0.23 -16.03
C PHE A 78 -1.41 1.16 -15.59
N ASP A 79 -1.70 2.05 -16.55
CA ASP A 79 -2.07 3.44 -16.28
C ASP A 79 -3.39 3.54 -15.50
N THR A 80 -4.39 2.74 -15.87
CA THR A 80 -5.70 2.69 -15.22
C THR A 80 -5.56 2.31 -13.74
N ILE A 81 -4.79 1.27 -13.43
CA ILE A 81 -4.58 0.84 -12.04
C ILE A 81 -3.72 1.84 -11.27
N LYS A 82 -2.64 2.37 -11.85
CA LYS A 82 -1.78 3.37 -11.22
C LYS A 82 -2.55 4.63 -10.86
N LYS A 83 -3.40 5.13 -11.76
CA LYS A 83 -4.26 6.29 -11.51
C LYS A 83 -5.24 6.04 -10.37
N ALA A 84 -5.89 4.87 -10.34
CA ALA A 84 -6.79 4.49 -9.25
C ALA A 84 -6.07 4.42 -7.90
N LYS A 85 -4.87 3.80 -7.87
CA LYS A 85 -4.03 3.73 -6.66
C LYS A 85 -3.60 5.12 -6.19
N ALA A 86 -3.13 5.99 -7.08
CA ALA A 86 -2.76 7.35 -6.73
C ALA A 86 -3.92 8.15 -6.12
N LYS A 87 -5.16 7.98 -6.64
CA LYS A 87 -6.35 8.62 -6.04
C LYS A 87 -6.66 8.06 -4.64
N ILE A 88 -6.50 6.75 -4.43
CA ILE A 88 -6.65 6.14 -3.10
C ILE A 88 -5.55 6.64 -2.15
N GLU A 89 -4.31 6.74 -2.60
CA GLU A 89 -3.18 7.26 -1.83
C GLU A 89 -3.44 8.68 -1.32
N ALA A 90 -3.82 9.58 -2.24
CA ALA A 90 -4.18 10.97 -1.91
C ALA A 90 -5.35 11.03 -0.91
N ASN A 91 -6.36 10.18 -1.07
CA ASN A 91 -7.48 10.13 -0.11
C ASN A 91 -7.04 9.75 1.31
N TYR A 92 -6.08 8.82 1.46
CA TYR A 92 -5.54 8.47 2.78
C TYR A 92 -4.72 9.60 3.40
N GLU A 93 -3.92 10.30 2.59
CA GLU A 93 -3.12 11.44 3.01
C GLU A 93 -4.02 12.62 3.42
N GLU A 94 -4.90 13.08 2.53
CA GLU A 94 -5.78 14.24 2.76
C GLU A 94 -6.69 14.02 3.97
N ARG A 95 -7.32 12.85 4.10
CA ARG A 95 -8.16 12.53 5.27
C ARG A 95 -7.36 12.45 6.56
N ALA A 96 -6.10 12.04 6.52
CA ALA A 96 -5.25 12.05 7.71
C ALA A 96 -4.91 13.49 8.13
N LEU A 97 -4.65 14.39 7.18
CA LEU A 97 -4.32 15.80 7.45
C LEU A 97 -5.46 16.54 8.18
N ILE A 98 -6.71 16.15 7.95
CA ILE A 98 -7.90 16.73 8.59
C ILE A 98 -8.44 15.89 9.77
N ASN A 99 -7.68 14.90 10.25
CA ASN A 99 -8.06 13.99 11.34
C ASN A 99 -9.34 13.16 11.08
N GLU A 100 -9.73 12.96 9.82
CA GLU A 100 -10.82 12.04 9.46
C GLU A 100 -10.36 10.57 9.46
N ASN A 101 -9.08 10.33 9.17
CA ASN A 101 -8.48 9.02 9.29
C ASN A 101 -7.62 8.89 10.54
N ASN A 102 -7.61 7.69 11.12
CA ASN A 102 -6.67 7.34 12.18
C ASN A 102 -5.23 7.32 11.62
N ALA A 103 -4.33 8.09 12.23
CA ALA A 103 -2.94 8.22 11.79
C ALA A 103 -2.20 6.87 11.68
N VAL A 104 -2.40 5.94 12.62
CA VAL A 104 -1.75 4.62 12.61
C VAL A 104 -2.24 3.79 11.42
N ILE A 105 -3.54 3.79 11.14
CA ILE A 105 -4.11 3.09 9.99
C ILE A 105 -3.66 3.72 8.67
N SER A 106 -3.59 5.05 8.58
CA SER A 106 -3.06 5.75 7.40
C SER A 106 -1.59 5.38 7.17
N ILE A 107 -0.73 5.47 8.18
CA ILE A 107 0.69 5.10 8.07
C ILE A 107 0.85 3.62 7.66
N PHE A 108 0.11 2.71 8.30
CA PHE A 108 0.13 1.29 7.96
C PHE A 108 -0.25 1.08 6.49
N THR A 109 -1.31 1.75 6.03
CA THR A 109 -1.80 1.62 4.65
C THR A 109 -0.80 2.20 3.65
N LEU A 110 -0.29 3.41 3.89
CA LEU A 110 0.69 4.10 3.04
C LEU A 110 1.99 3.30 2.90
N LYS A 111 2.48 2.70 3.98
CA LYS A 111 3.66 1.81 3.92
C LYS A 111 3.42 0.53 3.12
N ASN A 112 2.34 -0.18 3.42
CA ASN A 112 2.11 -1.53 2.87
C ASN A 112 1.53 -1.55 1.45
N ASN A 113 0.86 -0.47 1.02
CA ASN A 113 0.22 -0.41 -0.29
C ASN A 113 0.82 0.62 -1.24
N PHE A 114 1.57 1.61 -0.72
CA PHE A 114 2.09 2.74 -1.50
C PHE A 114 3.60 2.92 -1.33
N ASN A 115 4.30 1.97 -0.71
CA ASN A 115 5.76 1.96 -0.56
C ASN A 115 6.35 3.17 0.17
N TRP A 116 5.57 3.87 0.99
CA TRP A 116 6.11 4.90 1.88
C TRP A 116 7.10 4.26 2.85
N LYS A 117 8.18 4.99 3.17
CA LYS A 117 9.24 4.55 4.07
C LYS A 117 9.51 5.62 5.10
N ASP A 118 9.65 5.22 6.36
CA ASP A 118 10.19 6.11 7.37
C ASP A 118 11.66 6.37 7.05
N ARG A 119 12.04 7.65 7.05
CA ARG A 119 13.45 8.03 6.97
C ARG A 119 14.00 8.12 8.39
N GLN A 120 15.06 7.35 8.65
CA GLN A 120 15.82 7.43 9.90
C GLN A 120 17.17 8.07 9.60
N GLU A 121 17.54 9.10 10.37
CA GLU A 121 18.89 9.65 10.38
C GLU A 121 19.57 9.18 11.68
N LEU A 122 20.61 8.35 11.54
CA LEU A 122 21.40 7.82 12.65
C LEU A 122 22.77 8.50 12.63
N ASP A 123 23.04 9.35 13.62
CA ASP A 123 24.38 9.90 13.85
C ASP A 123 25.19 8.89 14.68
N MET A 124 26.10 8.17 14.00
CA MET A 124 27.08 7.28 14.63
C MET A 124 28.42 8.00 14.82
N THR A 125 28.42 9.13 15.51
CA THR A 125 29.67 9.74 15.97
C THR A 125 30.19 8.98 17.20
N THR A 126 31.17 8.10 16.97
CA THR A 126 32.08 7.68 18.02
C THR A 126 32.86 8.91 18.44
N LYS A 127 32.55 9.49 19.61
CA LYS A 127 33.26 10.63 20.22
C LYS A 127 34.75 10.30 20.45
N ASP A 128 35.54 10.25 19.37
CA ASP A 128 36.96 9.88 19.32
C ASP A 128 37.33 8.59 20.05
N LYS A 129 36.36 7.69 20.26
CA LYS A 129 36.64 6.35 20.79
C LYS A 129 36.88 5.42 19.61
N GLU A 130 38.14 5.02 19.43
CA GLU A 130 38.48 3.90 18.57
C GLU A 130 37.54 2.73 18.87
N ILE A 131 36.92 2.19 17.81
CA ILE A 131 36.22 0.92 17.90
C ILE A 131 37.30 -0.17 18.05
N ASN A 132 37.81 -0.35 19.27
CA ASN A 132 38.70 -1.45 19.61
C ASN A 132 37.85 -2.72 19.74
N MET A 133 37.57 -3.37 18.62
CA MET A 133 37.15 -4.78 18.63
C MET A 133 38.38 -5.61 18.97
N ASN A 134 38.31 -6.40 20.04
CA ASN A 134 39.40 -7.32 20.34
C ASN A 134 39.38 -8.50 19.36
N ASP A 135 40.53 -9.13 19.16
CA ASP A 135 40.70 -10.23 18.21
C ASP A 135 39.75 -11.41 18.47
N ASP A 136 39.36 -11.64 19.72
CA ASP A 136 38.43 -12.71 20.10
C ASP A 136 36.99 -12.42 19.64
N GLN A 137 36.56 -11.16 19.69
CA GLN A 137 35.28 -10.72 19.14
C GLN A 137 35.25 -10.87 17.62
N ILE A 138 36.35 -10.53 16.95
CA ILE A 138 36.50 -10.69 15.50
C ILE A 138 36.45 -12.17 15.11
N LYS A 139 37.22 -13.03 15.80
CA LYS A 139 37.20 -14.49 15.57
C LYS A 139 35.80 -15.08 15.77
N THR A 140 35.11 -14.68 16.84
CA THR A 140 33.75 -15.17 17.14
C THR A 140 32.77 -14.81 16.01
N ILE A 141 32.88 -13.62 15.42
CA ILE A 141 32.01 -13.20 14.31
C ILE A 141 32.35 -13.97 13.04
N ILE A 142 33.64 -14.16 12.74
CA ILE A 142 34.11 -14.91 11.59
C ILE A 142 33.65 -16.38 11.67
N ASP A 143 33.80 -17.03 12.82
CA ASP A 143 33.40 -18.42 13.03
C ASP A 143 31.89 -18.62 12.83
N ARG A 144 31.07 -17.65 13.28
CA ARG A 144 29.63 -17.66 13.03
C ARG A 144 29.30 -17.53 11.54
N ALA A 145 29.90 -16.56 10.85
CA ALA A 145 29.69 -16.37 9.41
C ALA A 145 30.11 -17.58 8.57
N ILE A 146 31.20 -18.26 8.95
CA ILE A 146 31.67 -19.49 8.30
C ILE A 146 30.69 -20.66 8.55
N LYS A 147 30.14 -20.76 9.77
CA LYS A 147 29.16 -21.79 10.10
C LYS A 147 27.85 -21.60 9.32
N ASP A 148 27.40 -20.36 9.21
CA ASP A 148 26.14 -20.03 8.53
C ASP A 148 26.24 -20.26 7.01
N SER A 149 27.38 -19.92 6.39
CA SER A 149 27.63 -20.19 4.96
C SER A 149 27.72 -21.69 4.63
N LYS A 150 28.26 -22.51 5.54
CA LYS A 150 28.27 -23.99 5.39
C LYS A 150 26.91 -24.63 5.61
N SER A 151 26.00 -23.99 6.34
CA SER A 151 24.64 -24.50 6.53
C SER A 151 23.74 -24.27 5.31
N GLN A 152 24.06 -23.27 4.48
CA GLN A 152 23.30 -22.92 3.28
C GLN A 152 23.73 -23.69 2.02
N SER A 153 24.78 -24.52 2.08
CA SER A 153 25.25 -25.35 0.95
C SER A 153 24.76 -26.80 1.00
N LYS A 154 23.65 -27.07 1.69
CA LYS A 154 23.05 -28.42 1.82
C LYS A 154 21.62 -28.44 1.31
#